data_AF-A0A935VKX0-F1
#
_entry.id   AF-A0A935VKX0-F1
#
_cell.length_a   1.000
_cell.length_b   1.000
_cell.length_c   1.000
_cell.angle_alpha   90.00
_cell.angle_beta   90.00
_cell.angle_gamma   90.00
#
_symmetry.space_group_name_H-M   'P 1'
#
loop_
_entity.id
_entity.type
_entity.pdbx_description
1 polymer ?
#
loop_
_entity_poly.entity_id
_entity_poly.type
_entity_poly.pdbx_seq_one_letter_code
_entity_poly.pdbx_strand_id
1 'polypeptide(L)'
;MANNSQSFIVDVIDNRDKILLVSNAPHPDVSAISESIESMKNYELIKDFTDKFDRVVKPFSLVILHNYNSSNRNILDECVTNRIPYLIINPAPNSGLNEVKITSMIDKLNDSEPAINNGFGLFTISEELRNAITNFPAVKTYFAKYNVSNGAQVLLNQKIGSVTMSEPVLFFNELNGLKSGVFIGDGLWRWKLRNYQESNNFNAFNELISKSIQYLSVKSDKSFFRIYTQKIISENEPIEFTAEVYNKSYELITQPDVTMVIKNEKGNTFNYTFSKQGNSYKLALGLLAPGEYTYEAKNKN
;
A
#
# COMPACT_ATOMS: atom_id res chain seq x y z
N MET A 1 -12.02 -27.53 46.25
CA MET A 1 -12.26 -27.14 44.84
C MET A 1 -11.09 -26.26 44.43
N ALA A 2 -10.14 -26.79 43.66
CA ALA A 2 -8.96 -26.04 43.22
C ALA A 2 -9.31 -25.36 41.89
N ASN A 3 -9.38 -24.04 41.91
CA ASN A 3 -9.59 -23.23 40.73
C ASN A 3 -8.26 -23.14 39.98
N ASN A 4 -8.19 -23.78 38.81
CA ASN A 4 -7.01 -23.75 37.96
C ASN A 4 -7.20 -22.63 36.93
N SER A 5 -6.46 -21.53 37.07
CA SER A 5 -6.36 -20.48 36.05
C SER A 5 -5.01 -20.60 35.37
N GLN A 6 -5.01 -20.89 34.07
CA GLN A 6 -3.82 -20.93 33.23
C GLN A 6 -3.72 -19.62 32.44
N SER A 7 -2.65 -18.87 32.67
CA SER A 7 -2.31 -17.70 31.86
C SER A 7 -1.72 -18.19 30.53
N PHE A 8 -2.34 -17.82 29.41
CA PHE A 8 -1.74 -17.97 28.09
C PHE A 8 -1.23 -16.60 27.63
N ILE A 9 0.03 -16.56 27.20
CA ILE A 9 0.63 -15.41 26.54
C ILE A 9 0.42 -15.65 25.04
N VAL A 10 -0.43 -14.83 24.40
CA VAL A 10 -0.49 -14.77 22.95
C VAL A 10 0.63 -13.86 22.50
N ASP A 11 1.73 -14.45 22.04
CA ASP A 11 2.70 -13.71 21.23
C ASP A 11 2.07 -13.52 19.85
N VAL A 12 1.36 -12.41 19.66
CA VAL A 12 0.80 -12.05 18.37
C VAL A 12 1.97 -11.66 17.47
N ILE A 13 2.36 -12.54 16.54
CA ILE A 13 3.22 -12.14 15.42
C ILE A 13 2.46 -11.03 14.66
N ASP A 14 2.99 -9.81 14.73
CA ASP A 14 2.42 -8.65 14.07
C ASP A 14 2.56 -8.79 12.54
N ASN A 15 1.53 -9.38 11.92
CA ASN A 15 1.45 -9.62 10.47
C ASN A 15 0.93 -8.41 9.69
N ARG A 16 0.92 -7.21 10.29
CA ARG A 16 0.47 -5.99 9.62
C ARG A 16 1.49 -5.55 8.58
N ASP A 17 0.98 -5.10 7.43
CA ASP A 17 1.83 -4.48 6.41
C ASP A 17 2.25 -3.10 6.91
N LYS A 18 3.56 -2.79 6.81
CA LYS A 18 4.11 -1.53 7.32
C LYS A 18 3.96 -0.42 6.29
N ILE A 19 3.41 0.72 6.72
CA ILE A 19 3.33 1.96 5.95
C ILE A 19 4.28 2.97 6.59
N LEU A 20 5.16 3.56 5.78
CA LEU A 20 5.99 4.69 6.19
C LEU A 20 5.33 5.99 5.76
N LEU A 21 5.15 6.94 6.66
CA LEU A 21 4.74 8.30 6.35
C LEU A 21 5.90 9.24 6.73
N VAL A 22 6.51 9.86 5.73
CA VAL A 22 7.54 10.88 5.92
C VAL A 22 6.96 12.24 5.62
N SER A 23 7.16 13.19 6.53
CA SER A 23 6.70 14.56 6.37
C SER A 23 7.84 15.56 6.55
N ASN A 24 7.79 16.68 5.82
CA ASN A 24 8.80 17.74 6.00
C ASN A 24 8.62 18.53 7.31
N ALA A 25 7.42 18.55 7.87
CA ALA A 25 7.09 19.26 9.11
C ALA A 25 5.77 18.71 9.69
N PRO A 26 5.49 18.94 10.98
CA PRO A 26 4.18 18.65 11.56
C PRO A 26 3.07 19.33 10.76
N HIS A 27 2.01 18.60 10.42
CA HIS A 27 0.96 19.09 9.53
C HIS A 27 -0.39 18.42 9.81
N PRO A 28 -1.52 19.15 9.73
CA PRO A 28 -2.84 18.57 9.99
C PRO A 28 -3.26 17.47 8.99
N ASP A 29 -2.82 17.54 7.72
CA ASP A 29 -3.06 16.45 6.77
C ASP A 29 -2.36 15.16 7.21
N VAL A 30 -1.15 15.27 7.79
CA VAL A 30 -0.42 14.12 8.32
C VAL A 30 -1.21 13.48 9.45
N SER A 31 -1.77 14.25 10.37
CA SER A 31 -2.64 13.73 11.44
C SER A 31 -3.90 13.06 10.88
N ALA A 32 -4.58 13.72 9.93
CA ALA A 32 -5.80 13.19 9.33
C ALA A 32 -5.57 11.84 8.62
N ILE A 33 -4.50 11.75 7.82
CA ILE A 33 -4.08 10.52 7.13
C ILE A 33 -3.67 9.47 8.17
N SER A 34 -2.86 9.84 9.16
CA SER A 34 -2.36 8.91 10.19
C SER A 34 -3.50 8.24 10.94
N GLU A 35 -4.47 9.01 11.42
CA GLU A 35 -5.64 8.49 12.14
C GLU A 35 -6.48 7.55 11.27
N SER A 36 -6.60 7.83 9.96
CA SER A 36 -7.28 6.92 9.05
C SER A 36 -6.50 5.60 8.89
N ILE A 37 -5.17 5.67 8.80
CA ILE A 37 -4.31 4.47 8.70
C ILE A 37 -4.35 3.65 9.98
N GLU A 38 -4.21 4.30 11.13
CA GLU A 38 -4.21 3.67 12.44
C GLU A 38 -5.56 2.99 12.75
N SER A 39 -6.66 3.42 12.12
CA SER A 39 -7.97 2.73 12.19
C SER A 39 -8.03 1.40 11.42
N MET A 40 -7.11 1.17 10.48
CA MET A 40 -7.06 -0.04 9.67
C MET A 40 -6.23 -1.14 10.35
N LYS A 41 -6.87 -2.23 10.74
CA LYS A 41 -6.22 -3.34 11.48
C LYS A 41 -5.11 -4.06 10.71
N ASN A 42 -5.06 -3.93 9.38
CA ASN A 42 -4.11 -4.64 8.52
C ASN A 42 -2.77 -3.89 8.37
N TYR A 43 -2.68 -2.65 8.86
CA TYR A 43 -1.51 -1.80 8.64
C TYR A 43 -0.89 -1.33 9.96
N GLU A 44 0.44 -1.24 9.95
CA GLU A 44 1.22 -0.58 10.99
C GLU A 44 1.78 0.71 10.40
N LEU A 45 1.50 1.85 11.04
CA LEU A 45 2.00 3.15 10.59
C LEU A 45 3.29 3.53 11.33
N ILE A 46 4.35 3.79 10.57
CA ILE A 46 5.59 4.39 11.05
C ILE A 46 5.67 5.82 10.50
N LYS A 47 5.98 6.78 11.37
CA LYS A 47 6.05 8.21 11.04
C LYS A 47 7.47 8.72 11.26
N ASP A 48 8.02 9.41 10.26
CA ASP A 48 9.31 10.09 10.34
C ASP A 48 9.20 11.52 9.79
N PHE A 49 10.20 12.34 10.14
CA PHE A 49 10.42 13.64 9.52
C PHE A 49 11.63 13.57 8.58
N THR A 50 11.57 14.30 7.48
CA THR A 50 12.63 14.31 6.44
C THR A 50 14.00 14.67 7.00
N ASP A 51 14.07 15.61 7.96
CA ASP A 51 15.32 16.07 8.59
C ASP A 51 15.97 15.01 9.49
N LYS A 52 15.21 13.99 9.89
CA LYS A 52 15.64 12.90 10.79
C LYS A 52 15.58 11.53 10.12
N PHE A 53 15.35 11.48 8.81
CA PHE A 53 15.14 10.22 8.11
C PHE A 53 16.47 9.48 7.92
N ASP A 54 16.60 8.32 8.56
CA ASP A 54 17.80 7.46 8.54
C ASP A 54 17.51 5.99 8.20
N ARG A 55 16.28 5.68 7.75
CA ARG A 55 15.79 4.30 7.54
C ARG A 55 15.93 3.85 6.09
N VAL A 56 15.92 2.53 5.91
CA VAL A 56 15.72 1.90 4.60
C VAL A 56 14.24 1.75 4.27
N VAL A 57 13.83 2.06 3.05
CA VAL A 57 12.41 2.00 2.63
C VAL A 57 11.91 0.58 2.30
N LYS A 58 12.83 -0.37 2.08
CA LYS A 58 12.51 -1.74 1.60
C LYS A 58 11.51 -2.54 2.46
N PRO A 59 11.47 -2.43 3.81
CA PRO A 59 10.53 -3.18 4.63
C PRO A 59 9.07 -2.71 4.53
N PHE A 60 8.82 -1.55 3.93
CA PHE A 60 7.48 -0.95 3.87
C PHE A 60 6.74 -1.42 2.62
N SER A 61 5.43 -1.65 2.76
CA SER A 61 4.54 -1.96 1.64
C SER A 61 4.12 -0.71 0.86
N LEU A 62 4.22 0.46 1.51
CA LEU A 62 3.91 1.77 0.96
C LEU A 62 4.71 2.86 1.69
N VAL A 63 5.20 3.85 0.92
CA VAL A 63 5.78 5.09 1.46
C VAL A 63 4.90 6.29 1.08
N ILE A 64 4.50 7.08 2.07
CA ILE A 64 3.74 8.32 1.88
C ILE A 64 4.69 9.50 2.12
N LEU A 65 4.85 10.37 1.12
CA LEU A 65 5.68 11.57 1.20
C LEU A 65 4.77 12.81 1.25
N HIS A 66 4.72 13.46 2.41
CA HIS A 66 3.92 14.66 2.61
C HIS A 66 4.75 15.95 2.44
N ASN A 67 4.20 16.93 1.72
CA ASN A 67 4.88 18.15 1.28
C ASN A 67 6.15 17.84 0.45
N TYR A 68 6.03 16.92 -0.51
CA TYR A 68 7.16 16.46 -1.33
C TYR A 68 7.89 17.61 -2.06
N ASN A 69 9.22 17.64 -1.97
CA ASN A 69 10.06 18.59 -2.71
C ASN A 69 11.49 18.03 -2.87
N SER A 70 12.45 18.85 -3.31
CA SER A 70 13.83 18.40 -3.52
C SER A 70 14.52 17.83 -2.27
N SER A 71 14.09 18.21 -1.05
CA SER A 71 14.71 17.76 0.20
C SER A 71 14.41 16.31 0.56
N ASN A 72 13.34 15.71 0.02
CA ASN A 72 12.98 14.31 0.24
C ASN A 72 13.03 13.49 -1.07
N ARG A 73 13.75 14.01 -2.07
CA ARG A 73 13.91 13.34 -3.37
C ARG A 73 14.60 11.99 -3.25
N ASN A 74 15.62 11.90 -2.39
CA ASN A 74 16.35 10.66 -2.12
C ASN A 74 15.43 9.52 -1.66
N ILE A 75 14.43 9.81 -0.82
CA ILE A 75 13.47 8.80 -0.34
C ILE A 75 12.62 8.28 -1.49
N LEU A 76 12.17 9.18 -2.39
CA LEU A 76 11.46 8.77 -3.61
C LEU A 76 12.35 7.93 -4.53
N ASP A 77 13.60 8.32 -4.73
CA ASP A 77 14.54 7.59 -5.58
C ASP A 77 14.82 6.18 -5.01
N GLU A 78 14.89 6.03 -3.69
CA GLU A 78 14.94 4.73 -3.04
C GLU A 78 13.67 3.91 -3.26
N CYS A 79 12.49 4.52 -3.20
CA CYS A 79 11.22 3.84 -3.49
C CYS A 79 11.20 3.33 -4.93
N VAL A 80 11.62 4.15 -5.90
CA VAL A 80 11.71 3.77 -7.31
C VAL A 80 12.71 2.64 -7.51
N THR A 81 13.90 2.77 -6.94
CA THR A 81 14.98 1.77 -7.07
C THR A 81 14.60 0.43 -6.47
N ASN A 82 13.99 0.44 -5.28
CA ASN A 82 13.57 -0.77 -4.57
C ASN A 82 12.16 -1.24 -4.96
N ARG A 83 11.51 -0.55 -5.90
CA ARG A 83 10.16 -0.84 -6.39
C ARG A 83 9.09 -0.85 -5.29
N ILE A 84 9.21 0.06 -4.33
CA ILE A 84 8.26 0.25 -3.25
C ILE A 84 7.17 1.23 -3.72
N PRO A 85 5.88 0.85 -3.68
CA PRO A 85 4.79 1.76 -3.98
C PRO A 85 4.85 3.03 -3.13
N TYR A 86 4.42 4.16 -3.68
CA TYR A 86 4.44 5.42 -2.95
C TYR A 86 3.23 6.31 -3.25
N LEU A 87 2.87 7.12 -2.25
CA LEU A 87 1.84 8.16 -2.35
C LEU A 87 2.48 9.51 -2.06
N ILE A 88 2.34 10.46 -2.97
CA ILE A 88 2.87 11.81 -2.81
C ILE A 88 1.73 12.75 -2.48
N ILE A 89 1.86 13.49 -1.37
CA ILE A 89 0.88 14.48 -0.92
C ILE A 89 1.50 15.86 -1.02
N ASN A 90 0.76 16.79 -1.62
CA ASN A 90 1.13 18.19 -1.78
C ASN A 90 2.55 18.40 -2.35
N PRO A 91 2.84 17.90 -3.57
CA PRO A 91 4.14 18.11 -4.16
C PRO A 91 4.38 19.59 -4.48
N ALA A 92 5.57 20.08 -4.17
CA ALA A 92 6.00 21.41 -4.56
C ALA A 92 6.01 21.54 -6.10
N PRO A 93 5.75 22.75 -6.63
CA PRO A 93 5.89 23.01 -8.06
C PRO A 93 7.30 22.67 -8.53
N ASN A 94 7.40 22.08 -9.73
CA ASN A 94 8.69 21.72 -10.33
C ASN A 94 9.57 20.82 -9.45
N SER A 95 8.98 20.02 -8.57
CA SER A 95 9.66 19.07 -7.68
C SER A 95 10.36 17.90 -8.41
N GLY A 96 10.34 17.89 -9.75
CA GLY A 96 10.97 16.86 -10.57
C GLY A 96 10.22 15.53 -10.59
N LEU A 97 8.94 15.51 -10.21
CA LEU A 97 8.11 14.31 -10.28
C LEU A 97 7.91 13.83 -11.71
N ASN A 98 7.92 12.51 -11.88
CA ASN A 98 7.72 11.89 -13.18
C ASN A 98 6.22 11.74 -13.48
N GLU A 99 5.40 11.64 -12.43
CA GLU A 99 3.97 11.38 -12.46
C GLU A 99 3.17 12.60 -12.95
N VAL A 100 3.69 13.81 -12.69
CA VAL A 100 3.05 15.06 -13.07
C VAL A 100 4.08 16.12 -13.43
N LYS A 101 3.90 16.73 -14.61
CA LYS A 101 4.69 17.88 -15.07
C LYS A 101 3.82 19.12 -15.10
N ILE A 102 4.37 20.24 -14.61
CA ILE A 102 3.74 21.54 -14.75
C ILE A 102 4.27 22.19 -16.03
N THR A 103 3.37 22.54 -16.96
CA THR A 103 3.75 23.15 -18.26
C THR A 103 3.56 24.65 -18.30
N SER A 104 2.67 25.18 -17.45
CA SER A 104 2.45 26.60 -17.26
C SER A 104 1.99 26.82 -15.82
N MET A 105 2.43 27.91 -15.20
CA MET A 105 2.14 28.21 -13.80
C MET A 105 2.04 29.72 -13.60
N ILE A 106 1.08 30.12 -12.79
CA ILE A 106 1.04 31.44 -12.16
C ILE A 106 1.41 31.19 -10.70
N ASP A 107 2.36 31.96 -10.16
CA ASP A 107 2.82 31.84 -8.77
C ASP A 107 1.78 32.39 -7.79
N LYS A 108 0.61 31.74 -7.77
CA LYS A 108 -0.54 32.01 -6.92
C LYS A 108 -1.18 30.68 -6.56
N LEU A 109 -1.63 30.61 -5.32
CA LEU A 109 -2.47 29.51 -4.88
C LEU A 109 -3.89 29.68 -5.42
N ASN A 110 -4.53 28.55 -5.70
CA ASN A 110 -5.90 28.42 -6.14
C ASN A 110 -6.69 27.56 -5.14
N ASP A 111 -7.95 27.93 -4.92
CA ASP A 111 -8.91 27.08 -4.23
C ASP A 111 -9.54 26.14 -5.24
N SER A 112 -9.26 24.84 -5.11
CA SER A 112 -9.78 23.80 -6.00
C SER A 112 -10.65 22.83 -5.22
N GLU A 113 -11.93 22.78 -5.55
CA GLU A 113 -12.84 21.74 -5.06
C GLU A 113 -12.56 20.41 -5.78
N PRO A 114 -12.77 19.25 -5.15
CA PRO A 114 -12.69 17.97 -5.83
C PRO A 114 -13.96 17.69 -6.65
N ALA A 115 -13.80 17.18 -7.87
CA ALA A 115 -14.87 16.63 -8.68
C ALA A 115 -14.53 15.21 -9.12
N ILE A 116 -15.47 14.29 -9.01
CA ILE A 116 -15.26 12.88 -9.38
C ILE A 116 -15.07 12.76 -10.88
N ASN A 117 -14.02 12.05 -11.30
CA ASN A 117 -13.83 11.64 -12.67
C ASN A 117 -14.56 10.32 -12.94
N ASN A 118 -15.59 10.34 -13.79
CA ASN A 118 -16.35 9.14 -14.13
C ASN A 118 -15.58 8.13 -14.99
N GLY A 119 -14.40 8.49 -15.51
CA GLY A 119 -13.49 7.58 -16.22
C GLY A 119 -12.57 6.79 -15.29
N PHE A 120 -12.63 6.99 -13.97
CA PHE A 120 -11.79 6.26 -13.03
C PHE A 120 -12.20 4.80 -12.89
N GLY A 121 -11.26 3.87 -13.12
CA GLY A 121 -11.54 2.43 -13.13
C GLY A 121 -10.70 1.55 -12.20
N LEU A 122 -9.83 2.10 -11.34
CA LEU A 122 -8.90 1.28 -10.55
C LEU A 122 -9.54 0.61 -9.32
N PHE A 123 -10.56 1.25 -8.74
CA PHE A 123 -11.35 0.70 -7.65
C PHE A 123 -12.69 1.43 -7.58
N THR A 124 -13.66 0.82 -6.89
CA THR A 124 -14.97 1.42 -6.65
C THR A 124 -14.98 2.23 -5.36
N ILE A 125 -15.82 3.28 -5.35
CA ILE A 125 -16.13 4.12 -4.19
C ILE A 125 -17.63 4.03 -3.90
N SER A 126 -18.00 4.02 -2.63
CA SER A 126 -19.40 3.96 -2.18
C SER A 126 -20.19 5.21 -2.55
N GLU A 127 -21.51 5.11 -2.61
CA GLU A 127 -22.38 6.28 -2.77
C GLU A 127 -22.22 7.29 -1.62
N GLU A 128 -21.92 6.82 -0.41
CA GLU A 128 -21.61 7.70 0.73
C GLU A 128 -20.38 8.57 0.43
N LEU A 129 -19.28 7.97 -0.03
CA LEU A 129 -18.09 8.71 -0.44
C LEU A 129 -18.36 9.61 -1.65
N ARG A 130 -19.12 9.15 -2.64
CA ARG A 130 -19.48 9.99 -3.81
C ARG A 130 -20.22 11.26 -3.37
N ASN A 131 -21.18 11.14 -2.46
CA ASN A 131 -21.93 12.26 -1.90
C ASN A 131 -21.10 13.15 -0.96
N ALA A 132 -20.13 12.57 -0.24
CA ALA A 132 -19.22 13.37 0.58
C ALA A 132 -18.29 14.24 -0.28
N ILE A 133 -17.76 13.70 -1.38
CA ILE A 133 -16.84 14.41 -2.29
C ILE A 133 -17.49 15.67 -2.87
N THR A 134 -18.79 15.65 -3.20
CA THR A 134 -19.48 16.84 -3.74
C THR A 134 -19.54 18.00 -2.74
N ASN A 135 -19.37 17.71 -1.44
CA ASN A 135 -19.44 18.68 -0.35
C ASN A 135 -18.08 18.95 0.30
N PHE A 136 -17.01 18.30 -0.16
CA PHE A 136 -15.67 18.51 0.38
C PHE A 136 -15.17 19.93 0.06
N PRO A 137 -14.59 20.62 1.06
CA PRO A 137 -14.10 21.98 0.88
C PRO A 137 -12.89 21.99 -0.07
N ALA A 138 -12.62 23.16 -0.65
CA ALA A 138 -11.47 23.34 -1.52
C ALA A 138 -10.14 23.02 -0.82
N VAL A 139 -9.24 22.39 -1.57
CA VAL A 139 -7.82 22.29 -1.24
C VAL A 139 -7.04 23.41 -1.92
N LYS A 140 -5.92 23.79 -1.29
CA LYS A 140 -5.02 24.79 -1.85
C LYS A 140 -4.11 24.11 -2.85
N THR A 141 -4.23 24.46 -4.12
CA THR A 141 -3.34 24.01 -5.20
C THR A 141 -2.60 25.20 -5.79
N TYR A 142 -1.61 24.97 -6.65
CA TYR A 142 -1.06 26.05 -7.46
C TYR A 142 -1.90 26.26 -8.71
N PHE A 143 -2.06 27.52 -9.13
CA PHE A 143 -2.69 27.83 -10.41
C PHE A 143 -1.75 27.43 -11.55
N ALA A 144 -1.95 26.23 -12.09
CA ALA A 144 -1.04 25.64 -13.05
C ALA A 144 -1.73 24.67 -14.03
N LYS A 145 -1.09 24.46 -15.17
CA LYS A 145 -1.42 23.40 -16.14
C LYS A 145 -0.62 22.14 -15.82
N TYR A 146 -1.33 21.13 -15.31
CA TYR A 146 -0.76 19.85 -14.92
C TYR A 146 -0.93 18.83 -16.05
N ASN A 147 0.18 18.27 -16.51
CA ASN A 147 0.20 17.14 -17.43
C ASN A 147 0.60 15.89 -16.64
N VAL A 148 -0.35 15.00 -16.43
CA VAL A 148 -0.09 13.68 -15.82
C VAL A 148 0.57 12.74 -16.82
N SER A 149 1.41 11.85 -16.31
CA SER A 149 2.06 10.82 -17.13
C SER A 149 1.06 9.88 -17.81
N ASN A 150 1.42 9.35 -18.98
CA ASN A 150 0.60 8.35 -19.69
C ASN A 150 0.33 7.13 -18.78
N GLY A 151 -0.91 6.63 -18.82
CA GLY A 151 -1.37 5.53 -17.97
C GLY A 151 -1.95 5.97 -16.63
N ALA A 152 -1.83 7.25 -16.26
CA ALA A 152 -2.46 7.77 -15.06
C ALA A 152 -4.00 7.68 -15.14
N GLN A 153 -4.60 7.27 -14.02
CA GLN A 153 -6.04 7.21 -13.81
C GLN A 153 -6.41 8.26 -12.76
N VAL A 154 -7.08 9.32 -13.21
CA VAL A 154 -7.51 10.43 -12.36
C VAL A 154 -8.79 10.03 -11.65
N LEU A 155 -8.80 10.09 -10.31
CA LEU A 155 -10.01 9.87 -9.49
C LEU A 155 -10.74 11.19 -9.25
N LEU A 156 -10.00 12.24 -8.90
CA LEU A 156 -10.55 13.56 -8.62
C LEU A 156 -9.90 14.60 -9.54
N ASN A 157 -10.74 15.36 -10.23
CA ASN A 157 -10.41 16.55 -10.98
C ASN A 157 -10.59 17.81 -10.11
N GLN A 158 -9.93 18.89 -10.49
CA GLN A 158 -10.15 20.21 -9.90
C GLN A 158 -11.47 20.79 -10.42
N LYS A 159 -12.19 21.48 -9.56
CA LYS A 159 -13.41 22.22 -9.88
C LYS A 159 -13.34 23.62 -9.28
N ILE A 160 -13.72 24.62 -10.07
CA ILE A 160 -13.76 26.03 -9.68
C ILE A 160 -15.17 26.54 -9.96
N GLY A 161 -15.93 26.85 -8.91
CA GLY A 161 -17.34 27.20 -9.04
C GLY A 161 -18.13 26.05 -9.68
N SER A 162 -18.76 26.27 -10.84
CA SER A 162 -19.50 25.24 -11.58
C SER A 162 -18.68 24.48 -12.61
N VAL A 163 -17.41 24.86 -12.83
CA VAL A 163 -16.59 24.32 -13.93
C VAL A 163 -15.65 23.25 -13.42
N THR A 164 -15.82 22.01 -13.91
CA THR A 164 -14.85 20.92 -13.73
C THR A 164 -13.74 21.05 -14.75
N MET A 165 -12.50 21.09 -14.26
CA MET A 165 -11.28 21.27 -15.03
C MET A 165 -10.65 19.90 -15.34
N SER A 166 -9.75 19.84 -16.33
CA SER A 166 -9.00 18.61 -16.67
C SER A 166 -7.90 18.26 -15.68
N GLU A 167 -7.48 19.26 -14.89
CA GLU A 167 -6.38 19.21 -13.94
C GLU A 167 -6.74 18.29 -12.76
N PRO A 168 -5.84 17.42 -12.31
CA PRO A 168 -6.15 16.47 -11.24
C PRO A 168 -5.99 17.10 -9.85
N VAL A 169 -6.72 16.52 -8.89
CA VAL A 169 -6.50 16.63 -7.44
C VAL A 169 -5.93 15.33 -6.90
N LEU A 170 -6.49 14.17 -7.30
CA LEU A 170 -6.02 12.86 -6.88
C LEU A 170 -6.01 11.92 -8.07
N PHE A 171 -4.86 11.31 -8.33
CA PHE A 171 -4.70 10.32 -9.38
C PHE A 171 -3.69 9.25 -8.99
N PHE A 172 -3.73 8.15 -9.73
CA PHE A 172 -2.85 7.01 -9.54
C PHE A 172 -2.21 6.63 -10.87
N ASN A 173 -1.04 6.02 -10.80
CA ASN A 173 -0.33 5.52 -11.95
C ASN A 173 0.29 4.15 -11.65
N GLU A 174 0.57 3.38 -12.69
CA GLU A 174 1.32 2.13 -12.60
C GLU A 174 2.32 2.06 -13.76
N LEU A 175 3.60 2.25 -13.45
CA LEU A 175 4.67 2.20 -14.45
C LEU A 175 5.50 0.93 -14.24
N ASN A 176 5.51 0.05 -15.24
CA ASN A 176 6.22 -1.24 -15.18
C ASN A 176 5.85 -2.06 -13.93
N GLY A 177 4.62 -1.93 -13.43
CA GLY A 177 4.13 -2.55 -12.19
C GLY A 177 4.69 -1.94 -10.90
N LEU A 178 5.19 -0.70 -10.93
CA LEU A 178 5.38 0.13 -9.74
C LEU A 178 4.19 1.08 -9.66
N LYS A 179 3.38 0.94 -8.60
CA LYS A 179 2.22 1.78 -8.37
C LYS A 179 2.64 3.07 -7.66
N SER A 180 2.08 4.18 -8.11
CA SER A 180 2.23 5.47 -7.45
C SER A 180 0.91 6.22 -7.39
N GLY A 181 0.74 7.04 -6.37
CA GLY A 181 -0.40 7.93 -6.21
C GLY A 181 0.08 9.35 -5.97
N VAL A 182 -0.68 10.34 -6.43
CA VAL A 182 -0.37 11.74 -6.18
C VAL A 182 -1.64 12.49 -5.83
N PHE A 183 -1.60 13.16 -4.68
CA PHE A 183 -2.56 14.15 -4.24
C PHE A 183 -1.96 15.55 -4.42
N ILE A 184 -2.55 16.35 -5.30
CA ILE A 184 -2.15 17.73 -5.55
C ILE A 184 -3.00 18.65 -4.67
N GLY A 185 -2.37 19.18 -3.63
CA GLY A 185 -2.90 20.26 -2.82
C GLY A 185 -2.71 20.05 -1.32
N ASP A 186 -2.96 21.12 -0.57
CA ASP A 186 -2.96 21.17 0.89
C ASP A 186 -4.39 21.33 1.43
N GLY A 187 -4.78 20.45 2.35
CA GLY A 187 -6.04 20.56 3.08
C GLY A 187 -6.92 19.33 3.14
N LEU A 188 -6.37 18.14 2.94
CA LEU A 188 -7.08 16.87 3.16
C LEU A 188 -7.76 16.79 4.54
N TRP A 189 -7.16 17.38 5.58
CA TRP A 189 -7.72 17.44 6.93
C TRP A 189 -9.09 18.14 6.96
N ARG A 190 -9.32 19.12 6.08
CA ARG A 190 -10.61 19.80 5.97
C ARG A 190 -11.69 18.88 5.42
N TRP A 191 -11.33 17.92 4.57
CA TRP A 191 -12.28 16.92 4.06
C TRP A 191 -12.72 15.99 5.19
N LYS A 192 -11.79 15.56 6.04
CA LYS A 192 -12.10 14.78 7.25
C LYS A 192 -13.05 15.52 8.18
N LEU A 193 -12.75 16.79 8.47
CA LEU A 193 -13.62 17.61 9.33
C LEU A 193 -15.00 17.84 8.71
N ARG A 194 -15.06 18.07 7.40
CA ARG A 194 -16.32 18.23 6.68
C ARG A 194 -17.17 16.96 6.74
N ASN A 195 -16.56 15.79 6.54
CA ASN A 195 -17.25 14.51 6.69
C ASN A 195 -17.85 14.35 8.09
N TYR A 196 -17.08 14.69 9.14
CA TYR A 196 -17.60 14.64 10.51
C TYR A 196 -18.73 15.63 10.76
N GLN A 197 -18.62 16.86 10.26
CA GLN A 197 -19.66 17.87 10.40
C GLN A 197 -20.99 17.43 9.77
N GLU A 198 -20.94 16.79 8.59
CA GLU A 198 -22.14 16.42 7.82
C GLU A 198 -22.72 15.05 8.23
N SER A 199 -21.89 14.12 8.71
CA SER A 199 -22.31 12.73 8.93
C SER A 199 -22.02 12.19 10.32
N ASN A 200 -21.42 12.99 11.20
CA ASN A 200 -21.01 12.63 12.57
C ASN A 200 -20.15 11.35 12.62
N ASN A 201 -19.38 11.09 11.56
CA ASN A 201 -18.49 9.95 11.41
C ASN A 201 -17.34 10.30 10.44
N PHE A 202 -16.41 9.37 10.23
CA PHE A 202 -15.27 9.53 9.32
C PHE A 202 -15.27 8.52 8.17
N ASN A 203 -16.40 7.85 7.90
CA ASN A 203 -16.47 6.69 7.02
C ASN A 203 -16.05 7.03 5.59
N ALA A 204 -16.60 8.09 4.99
CA ALA A 204 -16.26 8.51 3.64
C ALA A 204 -14.78 8.90 3.52
N PHE A 205 -14.28 9.73 4.44
CA PHE A 205 -12.86 10.11 4.43
C PHE A 205 -11.95 8.88 4.60
N ASN A 206 -12.27 8.00 5.55
CA ASN A 206 -11.52 6.78 5.79
C ASN A 206 -11.59 5.82 4.60
N GLU A 207 -12.72 5.74 3.90
CA GLU A 207 -12.85 4.96 2.67
C GLU A 207 -11.91 5.48 1.58
N LEU A 208 -11.88 6.80 1.35
CA LEU A 208 -10.99 7.41 0.35
C LEU A 208 -9.52 7.06 0.62
N ILE A 209 -9.06 7.26 1.86
CA ILE A 209 -7.68 6.97 2.26
C ILE A 209 -7.39 5.47 2.21
N SER A 210 -8.28 4.64 2.78
CA SER A 210 -8.08 3.19 2.83
C SER A 210 -8.10 2.54 1.46
N LYS A 211 -8.99 2.95 0.53
CA LYS A 211 -9.00 2.44 -0.86
C LYS A 211 -7.74 2.86 -1.62
N SER A 212 -7.28 4.11 -1.43
CA SER A 212 -6.04 4.60 -2.02
C SER A 212 -4.84 3.75 -1.54
N ILE A 213 -4.75 3.51 -0.23
CA ILE A 213 -3.69 2.71 0.37
C ILE A 213 -3.79 1.25 -0.05
N GLN A 214 -4.98 0.64 -0.01
CA GLN A 214 -5.17 -0.75 -0.45
C GLN A 214 -4.72 -0.92 -1.90
N TYR A 215 -5.15 -0.04 -2.81
CA TYR A 215 -4.73 -0.13 -4.20
C TYR A 215 -3.20 -0.07 -4.36
N LEU A 216 -2.55 0.87 -3.69
CA LEU A 216 -1.09 1.07 -3.77
C LEU A 216 -0.30 -0.05 -3.09
N SER A 217 -0.71 -0.45 -1.88
CA SER A 217 -0.03 -1.43 -1.03
C SER A 217 -0.30 -2.88 -1.41
N VAL A 218 -1.29 -3.15 -2.28
CA VAL A 218 -1.47 -4.48 -2.86
C VAL A 218 -0.20 -4.80 -3.64
N LYS A 219 0.64 -5.64 -3.01
CA LYS A 219 1.80 -6.26 -3.61
C LYS A 219 1.32 -6.84 -4.94
N SER A 220 1.77 -6.26 -6.05
CA SER A 220 1.94 -7.07 -7.24
C SER A 220 2.97 -8.09 -6.81
N ASP A 221 2.52 -9.27 -6.37
CA ASP A 221 3.41 -10.28 -5.84
C ASP A 221 4.45 -10.60 -6.93
N LYS A 222 5.65 -10.05 -6.78
CA LYS A 222 6.76 -10.15 -7.73
C LYS A 222 7.81 -11.11 -7.20
N SER A 223 7.49 -11.85 -6.14
CA SER A 223 8.36 -12.89 -5.63
C SER A 223 8.64 -13.89 -6.75
N PHE A 224 9.92 -14.08 -7.06
CA PHE A 224 10.36 -15.11 -8.01
C PHE A 224 10.24 -16.52 -7.41
N PHE A 225 9.77 -16.64 -6.18
CA PHE A 225 9.55 -17.89 -5.49
C PHE A 225 8.29 -17.77 -4.62
N ARG A 226 7.30 -18.61 -4.91
CA ARG A 226 6.01 -18.63 -4.22
C ARG A 226 5.75 -20.00 -3.62
N ILE A 227 5.09 -20.02 -2.46
CA ILE A 227 4.63 -21.23 -1.77
C ILE A 227 3.14 -21.09 -1.49
N TYR A 228 2.38 -22.11 -1.84
CA TYR A 228 0.94 -22.22 -1.65
C TYR A 228 0.66 -23.40 -0.73
N THR A 229 -0.03 -23.13 0.38
CA THR A 229 -0.53 -24.13 1.32
C THR A 229 -1.71 -23.56 2.12
N GLN A 230 -2.52 -24.44 2.70
CA GLN A 230 -3.57 -24.04 3.63
C GLN A 230 -2.96 -23.74 5.01
N LYS A 231 -3.42 -22.66 5.66
CA LYS A 231 -2.91 -22.25 6.99
C LYS A 231 -3.49 -23.07 8.14
N ILE A 232 -4.71 -23.58 7.95
CA ILE A 232 -5.45 -24.38 8.93
C ILE A 232 -5.90 -25.62 8.17
N ILE A 233 -5.50 -26.79 8.65
CA ILE A 233 -5.76 -28.08 8.00
C ILE A 233 -6.35 -29.01 9.06
N SER A 234 -7.39 -29.73 8.69
CA SER A 234 -8.02 -30.70 9.60
C SER A 234 -7.11 -31.90 9.81
N GLU A 235 -7.16 -32.55 10.98
CA GLU A 235 -6.30 -33.70 11.31
C GLU A 235 -6.39 -34.86 10.29
N ASN A 236 -7.52 -34.98 9.60
CA ASN A 236 -7.77 -36.03 8.61
C ASN A 236 -7.48 -35.60 7.16
N GLU A 237 -6.99 -34.38 6.93
CA GLU A 237 -6.70 -33.87 5.60
C GLU A 237 -5.19 -33.96 5.31
N PRO A 238 -4.79 -34.50 4.14
CA PRO A 238 -3.39 -34.55 3.76
C PRO A 238 -2.87 -33.13 3.50
N ILE A 239 -1.70 -32.83 4.03
CA ILE A 239 -1.03 -31.55 3.85
C ILE A 239 -0.24 -31.57 2.55
N GLU A 240 -0.56 -30.63 1.66
CA GLU A 240 0.14 -30.40 0.41
C GLU A 240 0.69 -28.97 0.34
N PHE A 241 1.88 -28.86 -0.22
CA PHE A 241 2.50 -27.60 -0.60
C PHE A 241 2.72 -27.58 -2.10
N THR A 242 2.41 -26.46 -2.73
CA THR A 242 2.80 -26.17 -4.12
C THR A 242 3.80 -25.02 -4.10
N ALA A 243 4.87 -25.11 -4.88
CA ALA A 243 5.79 -24.00 -5.08
C ALA A 243 5.92 -23.63 -6.55
N GLU A 244 6.19 -22.35 -6.81
CA GLU A 244 6.47 -21.85 -8.14
C GLU A 244 7.75 -21.02 -8.11
N VAL A 245 8.63 -21.24 -9.09
CA VAL A 245 9.84 -20.43 -9.27
C VAL A 245 9.75 -19.73 -10.62
N TYR A 246 10.07 -18.45 -10.65
CA TYR A 246 10.01 -17.61 -11.84
C TYR A 246 11.41 -17.11 -12.19
N ASN A 247 11.74 -17.05 -13.49
CA ASN A 247 12.95 -16.38 -13.95
C ASN A 247 12.78 -14.84 -13.94
N LYS A 248 13.84 -14.10 -14.28
CA LYS A 248 13.81 -12.62 -14.34
C LYS A 248 12.82 -12.06 -15.38
N SER A 249 12.36 -12.89 -16.31
CA SER A 249 11.33 -12.58 -17.33
C SER A 249 9.92 -13.00 -16.89
N TYR A 250 9.73 -13.47 -15.65
CA TYR A 250 8.47 -13.99 -15.10
C TYR A 250 7.93 -15.25 -15.79
N GLU A 251 8.80 -16.04 -16.41
CA GLU A 251 8.44 -17.37 -16.88
C GLU A 251 8.66 -18.39 -15.76
N LEU A 252 7.72 -19.33 -15.61
CA LEU A 252 7.87 -20.43 -14.67
C LEU A 252 9.05 -21.31 -15.09
N ILE A 253 9.95 -21.55 -14.14
CA ILE A 253 11.12 -22.41 -14.31
C ILE A 253 11.14 -23.50 -13.24
N THR A 254 11.61 -24.68 -13.61
CA THR A 254 11.82 -25.80 -12.68
C THR A 254 13.29 -26.22 -12.58
N GLN A 255 14.20 -25.37 -13.06
CA GLN A 255 15.66 -25.62 -13.05
C GLN A 255 16.21 -25.73 -11.62
N PRO A 256 16.03 -24.75 -10.71
CA PRO A 256 16.56 -24.86 -9.35
C PRO A 256 15.87 -25.95 -8.53
N ASP A 257 16.51 -26.42 -7.48
CA ASP A 257 15.87 -27.33 -6.53
C ASP A 257 15.21 -26.55 -5.40
N VAL A 258 13.99 -26.93 -5.04
CA VAL A 258 13.25 -26.30 -3.95
C VAL A 258 13.27 -27.22 -2.74
N THR A 259 13.76 -26.70 -1.63
CA THR A 259 13.85 -27.38 -0.33
C THR A 259 13.02 -26.66 0.71
N MET A 260 12.52 -27.39 1.69
CA MET A 260 11.76 -26.84 2.81
C MET A 260 12.14 -27.52 4.11
N VAL A 261 12.28 -26.71 5.15
CA VAL A 261 12.47 -27.17 6.53
C VAL A 261 11.18 -26.89 7.27
N ILE A 262 10.62 -27.91 7.90
CA ILE A 262 9.43 -27.79 8.76
C ILE A 262 9.86 -28.06 10.20
N LYS A 263 9.41 -27.23 11.14
CA LYS A 263 9.71 -27.35 12.57
C LYS A 263 8.41 -27.45 13.36
N ASN A 264 8.29 -28.48 14.19
CA ASN A 264 7.14 -28.66 15.08
C ASN A 264 7.32 -27.91 16.42
N GLU A 265 6.27 -27.87 17.25
CA GLU A 265 6.29 -27.26 18.59
C GLU A 265 7.41 -27.80 19.50
N LYS A 266 7.78 -29.07 19.36
CA LYS A 266 8.85 -29.71 20.15
C LYS A 266 10.26 -29.33 19.67
N GLY A 267 10.36 -28.53 18.60
CA GLY A 267 11.61 -28.09 18.01
C GLY A 267 12.26 -29.10 17.05
N ASN A 268 11.60 -30.23 16.78
CA ASN A 268 12.09 -31.22 15.82
C ASN A 268 11.97 -30.64 14.41
N THR A 269 13.03 -30.81 13.61
CA THR A 269 13.10 -30.31 12.24
C THR A 269 13.02 -31.46 11.24
N PHE A 270 12.29 -31.21 10.16
CA PHE A 270 12.05 -32.16 9.08
C PHE A 270 12.41 -31.49 7.76
N ASN A 271 13.34 -32.09 7.01
CA ASN A 271 13.83 -31.54 5.75
C ASN A 271 13.14 -32.25 4.59
N TYR A 272 12.62 -31.46 3.66
CA TYR A 272 11.91 -31.95 2.48
C TYR A 272 12.47 -31.30 1.22
N THR A 273 12.37 -32.05 0.12
CA THR A 273 12.67 -31.57 -1.24
C THR A 273 11.40 -31.73 -2.07
N PHE A 274 11.02 -30.67 -2.78
CA PHE A 274 9.84 -30.72 -3.62
C PHE A 274 10.11 -31.56 -4.88
N SER A 275 9.09 -32.26 -5.36
CA SER A 275 9.10 -32.88 -6.68
C SER A 275 8.72 -31.86 -7.76
N LYS A 276 9.36 -31.95 -8.92
CA LYS A 276 9.07 -31.09 -10.09
C LYS A 276 7.85 -31.65 -10.82
N GLN A 277 6.81 -30.84 -11.01
CA GLN A 277 5.59 -31.25 -11.71
C GLN A 277 5.20 -30.19 -12.76
N GLY A 278 5.58 -30.43 -14.02
CA GLY A 278 5.36 -29.47 -15.10
C GLY A 278 6.12 -28.17 -14.86
N ASN A 279 5.38 -27.07 -14.70
CA ASN A 279 5.92 -25.73 -14.46
C ASN A 279 5.91 -25.32 -12.98
N SER A 280 5.63 -26.24 -12.06
CA SER A 280 5.62 -25.99 -10.62
C SER A 280 6.27 -27.13 -9.85
N TYR A 281 6.30 -26.99 -8.53
CA TYR A 281 6.86 -27.93 -7.58
C TYR A 281 5.76 -28.39 -6.62
N LYS A 282 5.76 -29.67 -6.23
CA LYS A 282 4.84 -30.18 -5.21
C LYS A 282 5.55 -30.91 -4.09
N LEU A 283 4.99 -30.81 -2.89
CA LEU A 283 5.40 -31.57 -1.73
C LEU A 283 4.15 -32.05 -1.00
N ALA A 284 3.93 -33.36 -0.99
CA ALA A 284 2.87 -34.00 -0.22
C ALA A 284 3.50 -34.55 1.07
N LEU A 285 3.09 -34.00 2.22
CA LEU A 285 3.53 -34.46 3.53
C LEU A 285 2.66 -35.58 4.10
N GLY A 286 1.46 -35.75 3.55
CA GLY A 286 0.45 -36.64 4.10
C GLY A 286 -0.13 -36.06 5.39
N LEU A 287 -0.38 -36.92 6.38
CA LEU A 287 -0.94 -36.51 7.67
C LEU A 287 0.18 -36.16 8.65
N LEU A 288 0.06 -35.00 9.30
CA LEU A 288 0.92 -34.63 10.42
C LEU A 288 0.12 -34.73 11.73
N ALA A 289 0.83 -35.03 12.82
CA ALA A 289 0.21 -35.01 14.14
C ALA A 289 -0.30 -33.60 14.47
N PRO A 290 -1.42 -33.46 15.21
CA PRO A 290 -1.95 -32.16 15.61
C PRO A 290 -0.92 -31.31 16.35
N GLY A 291 -0.84 -30.02 15.98
CA GLY A 291 0.06 -29.04 16.59
C GLY A 291 0.44 -27.93 15.62
N GLU A 292 1.14 -26.92 16.13
CA GLU A 292 1.69 -25.83 15.33
C GLU A 292 3.00 -26.23 14.64
N TYR A 293 3.11 -25.82 13.38
CA TYR A 293 4.30 -26.03 12.57
C TYR A 293 4.72 -24.71 11.92
N THR A 294 6.02 -24.47 11.89
CA THR A 294 6.63 -23.39 11.12
C THR A 294 7.42 -23.98 9.97
N TYR A 295 7.52 -23.27 8.85
CA TYR A 295 8.29 -23.73 7.71
C TYR A 295 9.18 -22.62 7.12
N GLU A 296 10.30 -23.02 6.54
CA GLU A 296 11.20 -22.16 5.77
C GLU A 296 11.51 -22.86 4.45
N ALA A 297 11.22 -22.23 3.32
CA ALA A 297 11.48 -22.78 2.00
C ALA A 297 12.56 -21.98 1.25
N LYS A 298 13.42 -22.68 0.51
CA LYS A 298 14.56 -22.10 -0.23
C LYS A 298 14.68 -22.76 -1.59
N ASN A 299 14.88 -21.96 -2.63
CA ASN A 299 15.40 -22.44 -3.90
C ASN A 299 16.94 -22.42 -3.87
N LYS A 300 17.57 -23.52 -4.26
CA LYS A 300 19.01 -23.61 -4.47
C LYS A 300 19.30 -23.49 -5.95
N ASN A 301 20.11 -22.49 -6.30
CA ASN A 301 20.73 -22.37 -7.63
C ASN A 301 22.00 -23.21 -7.69
#